data_AF-A0AAJ1UEN2-F1
#
_entry.id   AF-A0AAJ1UEN2-F1
#
_cell.length_a   1.000
_cell.length_b   1.000
_cell.length_c   1.000
_cell.angle_alpha   90.00
_cell.angle_beta   90.00
_cell.angle_gamma   90.00
#
_symmetry.space_group_name_H-M   'P 1'
#
loop_
_entity.id
_entity.type
_entity.pdbx_description
1 polymer ?
#
loop_
_entity_poly.entity_id
_entity_poly.type
_entity_poly.pdbx_seq_one_letter_code
_entity_poly.pdbx_strand_id
1 'polypeptide(L)'
;MKLLSALLWSSLLATMAPSAWAQANTIPSQPHLLVKGQGTRTVMPDRFGLQLNIEETDMDADAARRRVQDNVARVLALFKQHKAVEGSVRADNLRIGPATRYEQNRQVFIGTRVSRQLRASFASVKAMQDVLGALKADENVQVSSLAPTYSGEVALRRELKGEAAAQTRESAQGLAKAYGTRLRGLYSISDVAPNFAYGIQAGSWPSSGDLVTPPSPPAPEAPMNSIETTGSRLPESVEAGPITYTENVYAIFLISDGT
;
A
#
# COMPACT_ATOMS: atom_id res chain seq x y z
N MET A 1 -53.50 -3.88 -55.46
CA MET A 1 -52.34 -4.29 -54.66
C MET A 1 -51.78 -3.03 -54.00
N LYS A 2 -52.25 -2.75 -52.79
CA LYS A 2 -52.06 -1.48 -52.07
C LYS A 2 -51.35 -1.78 -50.75
N LEU A 3 -50.23 -1.07 -50.55
CA LEU A 3 -49.88 -0.30 -49.35
C LEU A 3 -50.12 -0.97 -48.00
N LEU A 4 -49.05 -1.35 -47.29
CA LEU A 4 -48.90 -1.28 -45.83
C LEU A 4 -47.52 -1.83 -45.43
N SER A 5 -46.49 -0.99 -45.55
CA SER A 5 -45.12 -1.31 -45.08
C SER A 5 -44.43 -0.04 -44.59
N ALA A 6 -45.07 0.69 -43.68
CA ALA A 6 -44.48 1.92 -43.13
C ALA A 6 -45.14 2.31 -41.81
N LEU A 7 -45.18 1.42 -40.81
CA LEU A 7 -45.62 1.77 -39.45
C LEU A 7 -45.24 0.67 -38.45
N LEU A 8 -43.94 0.49 -38.21
CA LEU A 8 -43.36 -0.16 -37.04
C LEU A 8 -42.03 0.57 -36.76
N TRP A 9 -42.10 1.76 -36.16
CA TRP A 9 -41.77 1.93 -34.74
C TRP A 9 -40.30 1.58 -34.49
N SER A 10 -39.33 2.40 -34.89
CA SER A 10 -39.01 3.70 -34.28
C SER A 10 -38.83 3.64 -32.75
N SER A 11 -38.23 2.56 -32.21
CA SER A 11 -37.91 2.46 -30.78
C SER A 11 -36.59 1.71 -30.55
N LEU A 12 -35.50 2.20 -31.14
CA LEU A 12 -34.14 1.79 -30.77
C LEU A 12 -33.14 2.96 -30.82
N LEU A 13 -33.57 4.16 -30.42
CA LEU A 13 -32.67 5.27 -30.14
C LEU A 13 -33.01 5.83 -28.75
N ALA A 14 -32.62 5.09 -27.71
CA ALA A 14 -32.64 5.60 -26.35
C ALA A 14 -31.33 5.22 -25.64
N THR A 15 -30.61 6.28 -25.27
CA THR A 15 -29.63 6.37 -24.18
C THR A 15 -28.29 5.63 -24.34
N MET A 16 -27.44 6.10 -25.26
CA MET A 16 -26.04 6.30 -24.90
C MET A 16 -25.87 7.75 -24.45
N ALA A 17 -26.16 8.01 -23.17
CA ALA A 17 -25.61 9.21 -22.54
C ALA A 17 -24.08 9.01 -22.47
N PRO A 18 -23.25 9.92 -22.99
CA PRO A 18 -21.85 9.92 -22.63
C PRO A 18 -21.79 10.05 -21.12
N SER A 19 -21.29 9.02 -20.45
CA SER A 19 -20.95 9.08 -19.05
C SER A 19 -19.87 10.16 -18.90
N ALA A 20 -20.28 11.37 -18.53
CA ALA A 20 -19.40 12.48 -18.22
C ALA A 20 -18.65 12.17 -16.92
N TRP A 21 -17.62 11.34 -17.04
CA TRP A 21 -16.61 11.16 -15.99
C TRP A 21 -15.57 12.24 -16.20
N ALA A 22 -16.02 13.49 -16.07
CA ALA A 22 -15.12 14.62 -15.90
C ALA A 22 -15.17 15.00 -14.43
N GLN A 23 -14.46 14.25 -13.58
CA GLN A 23 -13.87 14.89 -12.41
C GLN A 23 -12.68 15.73 -12.90
N ALA A 24 -12.98 16.76 -13.69
CA ALA A 24 -12.01 17.78 -13.99
C ALA A 24 -11.82 18.57 -12.68
N ASN A 25 -10.66 18.44 -12.04
CA ASN A 25 -10.20 19.46 -11.10
C ASN A 25 -10.01 20.74 -11.93
N THR A 26 -11.09 21.49 -12.13
CA THR A 26 -11.08 22.66 -13.01
C THR A 26 -10.27 23.76 -12.34
N ILE A 27 -9.24 24.19 -13.04
CA ILE A 27 -8.45 25.37 -12.70
C ILE A 27 -9.39 26.59 -12.65
N PRO A 28 -9.26 27.50 -11.67
CA PRO A 28 -10.05 28.72 -11.65
C PRO A 28 -9.81 29.55 -12.92
N SER A 29 -10.86 30.18 -13.43
CA SER A 29 -10.74 31.17 -14.50
C SER A 29 -10.10 32.49 -14.03
N GLN A 30 -10.06 32.72 -12.72
CA GLN A 30 -9.37 33.86 -12.11
C GLN A 30 -7.86 33.61 -12.00
N PRO A 31 -7.03 34.69 -11.94
CA PRO A 31 -5.62 34.57 -11.61
C PRO A 31 -5.41 33.77 -10.33
N HIS A 32 -4.50 32.80 -10.36
CA HIS A 32 -4.29 31.88 -9.25
C HIS A 32 -2.83 31.40 -9.16
N LEU A 33 -2.45 30.92 -7.97
CA LEU A 33 -1.22 30.20 -7.71
C LEU A 33 -1.54 28.75 -7.40
N LEU A 34 -0.88 27.83 -8.10
CA LEU A 34 -0.84 26.43 -7.73
C LEU A 34 0.45 26.15 -6.97
N VAL A 35 0.33 25.59 -5.78
CA VAL A 35 1.47 25.25 -4.93
C VAL A 35 1.38 23.82 -4.42
N LYS A 36 2.54 23.22 -4.16
CA LYS A 36 2.69 21.91 -3.53
C LYS A 36 3.40 22.10 -2.19
N GLY A 37 2.88 21.46 -1.15
CA GLY A 37 3.57 21.22 0.10
C GLY A 37 3.79 19.73 0.34
N GLN A 38 4.78 19.40 1.14
CA GLN A 38 5.18 18.05 1.47
C GLN A 38 5.64 17.97 2.94
N GLY A 39 5.10 16.99 3.66
CA GLY A 39 5.61 16.57 4.96
C GLY A 39 6.25 15.21 4.84
N THR A 40 7.45 15.02 5.41
CA THR A 40 8.17 13.74 5.39
C THR A 40 8.73 13.42 6.76
N ARG A 41 8.55 12.17 7.22
CA ARG A 41 9.17 11.65 8.44
C ARG A 41 9.62 10.21 8.27
N THR A 42 10.80 9.93 8.80
CA THR A 42 11.34 8.57 8.89
C THR A 42 11.24 8.09 10.32
N VAL A 43 10.66 6.91 10.53
CA VAL A 43 10.46 6.29 11.84
C VAL A 43 10.90 4.83 11.82
N MET A 44 11.29 4.31 12.98
CA MET A 44 11.50 2.87 13.13
C MET A 44 10.15 2.16 13.32
N PRO A 45 9.94 1.00 12.69
CA PRO A 45 8.74 0.20 12.94
C PRO A 45 8.73 -0.31 14.38
N ASP A 46 7.54 -0.35 14.96
CA ASP A 46 7.29 -0.86 16.31
C ASP A 46 6.23 -1.97 16.32
N ARG A 47 5.78 -2.42 15.15
CA ARG A 47 4.81 -3.51 14.98
C ARG A 47 5.29 -4.48 13.92
N PHE A 48 5.40 -5.75 14.30
CA PHE A 48 5.87 -6.84 13.46
C PHE A 48 4.75 -7.85 13.31
N GLY A 49 4.25 -8.01 12.08
CA GLY A 49 3.08 -8.85 11.82
C GLY A 49 3.45 -10.26 11.41
N LEU A 50 2.63 -11.22 11.84
CA LEU A 50 2.69 -12.60 11.42
C LEU A 50 1.33 -13.03 10.86
N GLN A 51 1.35 -13.78 9.78
CA GLN A 51 0.19 -14.42 9.19
C GLN A 51 0.43 -15.93 9.12
N LEU A 52 -0.56 -16.71 9.54
CA LEU A 52 -0.56 -18.16 9.43
C LEU A 52 -1.78 -18.63 8.65
N ASN A 53 -1.56 -19.55 7.73
CA ASN A 53 -2.63 -20.32 7.10
C ASN A 53 -2.56 -21.73 7.65
N ILE A 54 -3.63 -22.14 8.34
CA ILE A 54 -3.79 -23.49 8.88
C ILE A 54 -4.74 -24.21 7.94
N GLU A 55 -4.30 -25.33 7.39
CA GLU A 55 -5.06 -26.11 6.42
C GLU A 55 -4.95 -27.61 6.73
N GLU A 56 -6.07 -28.32 6.66
CA GLU A 56 -6.12 -29.77 6.80
C GLU A 56 -7.00 -30.34 5.70
N THR A 57 -6.67 -31.53 5.22
CA THR A 57 -7.51 -32.30 4.29
C THR A 57 -7.75 -33.70 4.84
N ASP A 58 -9.01 -34.14 4.87
CA ASP A 58 -9.39 -35.49 5.32
C ASP A 58 -10.64 -35.98 4.59
N MET A 59 -10.78 -37.29 4.42
CA MET A 59 -12.02 -37.91 3.93
C MET A 59 -13.18 -37.69 4.90
N ASP A 60 -12.91 -37.62 6.21
CA ASP A 60 -13.86 -37.17 7.24
C ASP A 60 -13.75 -35.64 7.44
N ALA A 61 -14.75 -34.90 6.95
CA ALA A 61 -14.82 -33.45 7.10
C ALA A 61 -14.80 -32.99 8.56
N ASP A 62 -15.38 -33.76 9.49
CA ASP A 62 -15.38 -33.42 10.92
C ASP A 62 -14.00 -33.65 11.55
N ALA A 63 -13.24 -34.63 11.06
CA ALA A 63 -11.86 -34.83 11.48
C ALA A 63 -10.97 -33.66 11.01
N ALA A 64 -11.05 -33.27 9.73
CA ALA A 64 -10.33 -32.10 9.21
C ALA A 64 -10.69 -30.82 9.98
N ARG A 65 -11.99 -30.61 10.26
CA ARG A 65 -12.46 -29.45 11.03
C ARG A 65 -11.88 -29.42 12.45
N ARG A 66 -11.90 -30.55 13.15
CA ARG A 66 -11.35 -30.67 14.51
C ARG A 66 -9.85 -30.36 14.53
N ARG A 67 -9.07 -30.91 13.61
CA ARG A 67 -7.63 -30.65 13.53
C ARG A 67 -7.30 -29.18 13.27
N VAL A 68 -8.02 -28.51 12.37
CA VAL A 68 -7.87 -27.05 12.17
C VAL A 68 -8.22 -26.29 13.44
N GLN A 69 -9.29 -26.65 14.15
CA GLN A 69 -9.68 -25.99 15.39
C GLN A 69 -8.62 -26.14 16.49
N ASP A 70 -8.05 -27.33 16.64
CA ASP A 70 -6.99 -27.60 17.62
C ASP A 70 -5.71 -26.83 17.28
N ASN A 71 -5.31 -26.80 16.01
CA ASN A 71 -4.18 -26.00 15.53
C ASN A 71 -4.42 -24.50 15.80
N VAL A 72 -5.61 -23.99 15.49
CA VAL A 72 -5.99 -22.60 15.74
C VAL A 72 -5.89 -22.27 17.24
N ALA A 73 -6.42 -23.15 18.12
CA ALA A 73 -6.37 -22.94 19.56
C ALA A 73 -4.93 -22.88 20.07
N ARG A 74 -4.05 -23.77 19.58
CA ARG A 74 -2.61 -23.75 19.91
C ARG A 74 -1.94 -22.46 19.46
N VAL A 75 -2.18 -22.01 18.24
CA VAL A 75 -1.59 -20.77 17.71
C VAL A 75 -2.07 -19.54 18.49
N LEU A 76 -3.36 -19.46 18.81
CA LEU A 76 -3.90 -18.37 19.62
C LEU A 76 -3.31 -18.36 21.04
N ALA A 77 -3.06 -19.54 21.62
CA ALA A 77 -2.37 -19.64 22.91
C ALA A 77 -0.92 -19.14 22.82
N LEU A 78 -0.18 -19.48 21.76
CA LEU A 78 1.17 -18.96 21.51
C LEU A 78 1.16 -17.44 21.33
N PHE A 79 0.24 -16.89 20.54
CA PHE A 79 0.09 -15.44 20.39
C PHE A 79 -0.12 -14.75 21.74
N LYS A 80 -0.97 -15.31 22.59
CA LYS A 80 -1.21 -14.78 23.94
C LYS A 80 0.03 -14.89 24.83
N GLN A 81 0.68 -16.06 24.84
CA GLN A 81 1.88 -16.32 25.64
C GLN A 81 3.03 -15.36 25.30
N HIS A 82 3.22 -15.09 24.01
CA HIS A 82 4.25 -14.19 23.49
C HIS A 82 3.77 -12.74 23.33
N LYS A 83 2.67 -12.37 24.00
CA LYS A 83 2.19 -10.99 24.12
C LYS A 83 1.94 -10.31 22.76
N ALA A 84 1.21 -10.99 21.88
CA ALA A 84 0.64 -10.35 20.70
C ALA A 84 -0.13 -9.09 21.13
N VAL A 85 0.01 -8.03 20.33
CA VAL A 85 -0.58 -6.72 20.61
C VAL A 85 -2.10 -6.86 20.69
N GLU A 86 -2.68 -6.30 21.74
CA GLU A 86 -4.12 -6.33 21.96
C GLU A 86 -4.87 -5.73 20.76
N GLY A 87 -5.97 -6.36 20.36
CA GLY A 87 -6.75 -5.95 19.18
C GLY A 87 -6.11 -6.25 17.82
N SER A 88 -4.85 -6.70 17.76
CA SER A 88 -4.19 -7.10 16.50
C SER A 88 -4.52 -8.53 16.06
N VAL A 89 -4.89 -9.40 17.01
CA VAL A 89 -5.17 -10.81 16.74
C VAL A 89 -6.47 -10.94 15.97
N ARG A 90 -6.40 -11.51 14.78
CA ARG A 90 -7.54 -11.72 13.87
C ARG A 90 -7.57 -13.18 13.44
N ALA A 91 -8.76 -13.77 13.44
CA ALA A 91 -9.01 -15.10 12.88
C ALA A 91 -10.10 -14.97 11.82
N ASP A 92 -9.74 -15.20 10.57
CA ASP A 92 -10.68 -15.10 9.45
C ASP A 92 -11.74 -16.23 9.51
N ASN A 93 -12.76 -16.12 8.66
CA ASN A 93 -13.81 -17.13 8.55
C ASN A 93 -13.23 -18.49 8.11
N LEU A 94 -13.80 -19.56 8.66
CA LEU A 94 -13.45 -20.93 8.28
C LEU A 94 -13.87 -21.20 6.83
N ARG A 95 -12.96 -21.76 6.03
CA ARG A 95 -13.23 -22.20 4.66
C ARG A 95 -13.29 -23.72 4.62
N ILE A 96 -14.32 -24.27 4.00
CA ILE A 96 -14.52 -25.71 3.86
C ILE A 96 -14.89 -25.98 2.40
N GLY A 97 -14.21 -26.92 1.76
CA GLY A 97 -14.51 -27.29 0.38
C GLY A 97 -13.87 -28.60 -0.05
N PRO A 98 -14.28 -29.17 -1.20
CA PRO A 98 -13.69 -30.40 -1.70
C PRO A 98 -12.22 -30.18 -2.05
N ALA A 99 -11.38 -31.16 -1.68
CA ALA A 99 -9.99 -31.26 -2.08
C ALA A 99 -9.88 -32.32 -3.16
N THR A 100 -9.19 -32.00 -4.24
CA THR A 100 -8.99 -32.92 -5.36
C THR A 100 -7.55 -32.88 -5.83
N ARG A 101 -7.03 -34.01 -6.30
CA ARG A 101 -5.73 -34.14 -6.94
C ARG A 101 -5.90 -34.52 -8.40
N TYR A 102 -5.06 -33.98 -9.27
CA TYR A 102 -5.00 -34.43 -10.66
C TYR A 102 -4.10 -35.65 -10.77
N GLU A 103 -4.67 -36.77 -11.25
CA GLU A 103 -3.97 -38.01 -11.52
C GLU A 103 -4.38 -38.51 -12.91
N GLN A 104 -3.41 -38.79 -13.79
CA GLN A 104 -3.64 -39.36 -15.13
C GLN A 104 -4.77 -38.67 -15.94
N ASN A 105 -4.69 -37.34 -16.06
CA ASN A 105 -5.69 -36.48 -16.72
C ASN A 105 -7.11 -36.54 -16.12
N ARG A 106 -7.26 -36.96 -14.86
CA ARG A 106 -8.53 -36.95 -14.14
C ARG A 106 -8.40 -36.28 -12.78
N GLN A 107 -9.49 -35.66 -12.34
CA GLN A 107 -9.59 -35.05 -11.01
C GLN A 107 -10.12 -36.10 -10.04
N VAL A 108 -9.28 -36.50 -9.08
CA VAL A 108 -9.60 -37.48 -8.03
C VAL A 108 -9.92 -36.74 -6.74
N PHE A 109 -11.06 -37.03 -6.14
CA PHE A 109 -11.41 -36.49 -4.82
C PHE A 109 -10.52 -37.11 -3.74
N ILE A 110 -9.86 -36.26 -2.95
CA ILE A 110 -8.92 -36.68 -1.90
C ILE A 110 -9.39 -36.29 -0.50
N GLY A 111 -10.62 -35.76 -0.36
CA GLY A 111 -11.23 -35.41 0.92
C GLY A 111 -11.79 -34.00 0.94
N THR A 112 -12.17 -33.54 2.12
CA THR A 112 -12.61 -32.18 2.40
C THR A 112 -11.44 -31.39 2.97
N ARG A 113 -11.10 -30.28 2.30
CA ARG A 113 -10.14 -29.30 2.81
C ARG A 113 -10.86 -28.33 3.73
N VAL A 114 -10.28 -28.13 4.90
CA VAL A 114 -10.67 -27.09 5.85
C VAL A 114 -9.48 -26.17 6.05
N SER A 115 -9.69 -24.85 5.97
CA SER A 115 -8.62 -23.89 6.23
C SER A 115 -9.09 -22.66 6.98
N ARG A 116 -8.16 -22.08 7.75
CA ARG A 116 -8.38 -20.84 8.49
C ARG A 116 -7.09 -20.02 8.55
N GLN A 117 -7.24 -18.71 8.31
CA GLN A 117 -6.13 -17.77 8.38
C GLN A 117 -6.14 -17.01 9.72
N LEU A 118 -4.99 -16.91 10.34
CA LEU A 118 -4.74 -16.15 11.56
C LEU A 118 -3.74 -15.04 11.29
N ARG A 119 -3.93 -13.87 11.91
CA ARG A 119 -2.97 -12.76 11.88
C ARG A 119 -2.80 -12.19 13.27
N ALA A 120 -1.59 -11.74 13.60
CA ALA A 120 -1.29 -11.01 14.82
C ALA A 120 -0.11 -10.06 14.59
N SER A 121 0.01 -9.03 15.44
CA SER A 121 1.17 -8.15 15.47
C SER A 121 1.86 -8.22 16.82
N PHE A 122 3.17 -8.02 16.84
CA PHE A 122 4.03 -8.04 18.03
C PHE A 122 4.78 -6.72 18.15
N ALA A 123 5.08 -6.30 19.38
CA ALA A 123 5.81 -5.06 19.64
C ALA A 123 7.32 -5.17 19.41
N SER A 124 7.85 -6.39 19.22
CA SER A 124 9.26 -6.62 18.92
C SER A 124 9.43 -7.81 17.96
N VAL A 125 10.50 -7.74 17.16
CA VAL A 125 10.94 -8.85 16.30
C VAL A 125 11.16 -10.11 17.12
N LYS A 126 11.78 -9.98 18.30
CA LYS A 126 12.04 -11.10 19.21
C LYS A 126 10.76 -11.83 19.61
N ALA A 127 9.69 -11.13 20.00
CA ALA A 127 8.44 -11.79 20.39
C ALA A 127 7.81 -12.56 19.21
N MET A 128 7.87 -11.99 18.00
CA MET A 128 7.45 -12.69 16.78
C MET A 128 8.32 -13.92 16.49
N GLN A 129 9.65 -13.82 16.63
CA GLN A 129 10.58 -14.93 16.46
C GLN A 129 10.38 -16.03 17.52
N ASP A 130 10.09 -15.67 18.76
CA ASP A 130 9.80 -16.62 19.83
C ASP A 130 8.51 -17.42 19.51
N VAL A 131 7.50 -16.78 18.91
CA VAL A 131 6.32 -17.49 18.37
C VAL A 131 6.74 -18.43 17.23
N LEU A 132 7.52 -17.96 16.27
CA LEU A 132 8.00 -18.80 15.15
C LEU A 132 8.77 -20.04 15.64
N GLY A 133 9.64 -19.87 16.65
CA GLY A 133 10.38 -20.99 17.24
C GLY A 133 9.51 -21.93 18.07
N ALA A 134 8.41 -21.45 18.65
CA ALA A 134 7.46 -22.26 19.41
C ALA A 134 6.40 -22.94 18.52
N LEU A 135 6.19 -22.45 17.30
CA LEU A 135 5.36 -23.11 16.31
C LEU A 135 6.02 -24.43 15.90
N LYS A 136 5.32 -25.53 16.11
CA LYS A 136 5.70 -26.79 15.49
C LYS A 136 5.44 -26.65 14.00
N ALA A 137 6.51 -26.53 13.21
CA ALA A 137 6.39 -26.61 11.76
C ALA A 137 5.79 -27.97 11.41
N ASP A 138 4.64 -27.93 10.76
CA ASP A 138 3.89 -29.08 10.26
C ASP A 138 3.51 -28.73 8.81
N GLU A 139 3.36 -29.72 7.94
CA GLU A 139 2.93 -29.55 6.55
C GLU A 139 1.59 -28.78 6.44
N ASN A 140 0.81 -28.78 7.51
CA ASN A 140 -0.51 -28.18 7.63
C ASN A 140 -0.51 -26.70 8.11
N VAL A 141 0.66 -26.13 8.43
CA VAL A 141 0.78 -24.74 8.90
C VAL A 141 1.78 -23.96 8.04
N GLN A 142 1.25 -23.05 7.23
CA GLN A 142 2.07 -22.12 6.45
C GLN A 142 2.20 -20.81 7.20
N VAL A 143 3.41 -20.27 7.25
CA VAL A 143 3.72 -19.05 7.98
C VAL A 143 4.35 -18.01 7.05
N SER A 144 3.88 -16.77 7.15
CA SER A 144 4.47 -15.63 6.47
C SER A 144 4.58 -14.43 7.40
N SER A 145 5.70 -13.72 7.30
CA SER A 145 5.83 -12.39 7.92
C SER A 145 5.04 -11.36 7.13
N LEU A 146 4.50 -10.37 7.84
CA LEU A 146 3.91 -9.19 7.24
C LEU A 146 4.92 -8.04 7.28
N ALA A 147 4.74 -7.06 6.40
CA ALA A 147 5.54 -5.85 6.41
C ALA A 147 5.49 -5.20 7.81
N PRO A 148 6.64 -4.82 8.39
CA PRO A 148 6.67 -4.04 9.63
C PRO A 148 5.88 -2.75 9.48
N THR A 149 5.21 -2.33 10.55
CA THR A 149 4.37 -1.12 10.58
C THR A 149 4.71 -0.26 11.79
N TYR A 150 4.23 0.98 11.75
CA TYR A 150 4.34 1.91 12.86
C TYR A 150 2.96 2.17 13.47
N SER A 151 2.82 1.94 14.77
CA SER A 151 1.55 2.06 15.48
C SER A 151 1.00 3.49 15.49
N GLY A 152 1.88 4.48 15.40
CA GLY A 152 1.52 5.89 15.29
C GLY A 152 1.23 6.38 13.87
N GLU A 153 1.18 5.50 12.87
CA GLU A 153 1.06 5.89 11.44
C GLU A 153 -0.08 6.88 11.18
N VAL A 154 -1.29 6.61 11.71
CA VAL A 154 -2.46 7.46 11.47
C VAL A 154 -2.27 8.87 12.03
N ALA A 155 -1.69 8.98 13.22
CA ALA A 155 -1.41 10.27 13.86
C ALA A 155 -0.30 11.01 13.10
N LEU A 156 0.78 10.29 12.73
CA LEU A 156 1.90 10.84 11.99
C LEU A 156 1.47 11.38 10.62
N ARG A 157 0.69 10.61 9.85
CA ARG A 157 0.18 11.08 8.55
C ARG A 157 -0.68 12.35 8.70
N ARG A 158 -1.46 12.47 9.77
CA ARG A 158 -2.24 13.70 10.04
C ARG A 158 -1.32 14.89 10.31
N GLU A 159 -0.28 14.70 11.11
CA GLU A 159 0.76 15.72 11.37
C GLU A 159 1.42 16.16 10.05
N LEU A 160 1.89 15.21 9.25
CA LEU A 160 2.54 15.49 7.97
C LEU A 160 1.62 16.17 6.95
N LYS A 161 0.32 15.82 6.92
CA LYS A 161 -0.67 16.56 6.11
C LYS A 161 -0.83 18.00 6.60
N GLY A 162 -0.79 18.22 7.91
CA GLY A 162 -0.79 19.57 8.50
C GLY A 162 0.44 20.37 8.11
N GLU A 163 1.63 19.78 8.20
CA GLU A 163 2.91 20.37 7.77
C GLU A 163 2.88 20.73 6.28
N ALA A 164 2.46 19.80 5.42
CA ALA A 164 2.31 20.04 3.99
C ALA A 164 1.33 21.19 3.69
N ALA A 165 0.20 21.25 4.41
CA ALA A 165 -0.76 22.34 4.27
C ALA A 165 -0.22 23.69 4.80
N ALA A 166 0.67 23.70 5.79
CA ALA A 166 1.35 24.92 6.22
C ALA A 166 2.33 25.39 5.14
N GLN A 167 3.13 24.48 4.58
CA GLN A 167 4.10 24.77 3.53
C GLN A 167 3.45 25.31 2.25
N THR A 168 2.26 24.84 1.87
CA THR A 168 1.51 25.43 0.74
C THR A 168 1.16 26.89 0.98
N ARG A 169 0.71 27.25 2.19
CA ARG A 169 0.38 28.64 2.54
C ARG A 169 1.62 29.54 2.52
N GLU A 170 2.73 29.08 3.12
CA GLU A 170 4.00 29.81 3.12
C GLU A 170 4.50 30.04 1.69
N SER A 171 4.52 28.99 0.87
CA SER A 171 4.89 29.06 -0.55
C SER A 171 4.03 30.06 -1.32
N ALA A 172 2.70 29.99 -1.16
CA ALA A 172 1.78 30.89 -1.84
C ALA A 172 1.99 32.34 -1.42
N GLN A 173 2.23 32.61 -0.12
CA GLN A 173 2.50 33.95 0.40
C GLN A 173 3.82 34.52 -0.15
N GLY A 174 4.88 33.70 -0.14
CA GLY A 174 6.18 34.07 -0.67
C GLY A 174 6.13 34.39 -2.16
N LEU A 175 5.48 33.53 -2.95
CA LEU A 175 5.29 33.75 -4.39
C LEU A 175 4.46 34.99 -4.67
N ALA A 176 3.31 35.16 -4.00
CA ALA A 176 2.46 36.33 -4.22
C ALA A 176 3.23 37.63 -3.96
N LYS A 177 3.98 37.69 -2.84
CA LYS A 177 4.83 38.83 -2.50
C LYS A 177 5.92 39.08 -3.56
N ALA A 178 6.61 38.04 -4.01
CA ALA A 178 7.69 38.16 -5.00
C ALA A 178 7.18 38.68 -6.36
N TYR A 179 5.97 38.30 -6.76
CA TYR A 179 5.32 38.77 -7.99
C TYR A 179 4.58 40.10 -7.84
N GLY A 180 4.61 40.73 -6.66
CA GLY A 180 3.86 41.97 -6.43
C GLY A 180 2.34 41.77 -6.53
N THR A 181 1.84 40.59 -6.17
CA THR A 181 0.42 40.24 -6.16
C THR A 181 -0.07 40.03 -4.73
N ARG A 182 -1.40 39.97 -4.54
CA ARG A 182 -2.01 39.65 -3.25
C ARG A 182 -2.74 38.31 -3.31
N LEU A 183 -2.59 37.49 -2.27
CA LEU A 183 -3.44 36.33 -2.05
C LEU A 183 -4.84 36.80 -1.63
N ARG A 184 -5.87 36.38 -2.38
CA ARG A 184 -7.27 36.63 -2.05
C ARG A 184 -7.88 35.56 -1.16
N GLY A 185 -7.42 34.32 -1.31
CA GLY A 185 -7.93 33.20 -0.53
C GLY A 185 -7.65 31.86 -1.18
N LEU A 186 -7.97 30.81 -0.44
CA LEU A 186 -7.85 29.43 -0.89
C LEU A 186 -9.06 29.07 -1.77
N TYR A 187 -8.81 28.54 -2.95
CA TYR A 187 -9.83 28.06 -3.88
C TYR A 187 -10.08 26.56 -3.75
N SER A 188 -9.00 25.75 -3.73
CA SER A 188 -9.10 24.30 -3.70
C SER A 188 -7.91 23.67 -2.99
N ILE A 189 -8.14 22.54 -2.33
CA ILE A 189 -7.11 21.67 -1.74
C ILE A 189 -7.32 20.25 -2.28
N SER A 190 -6.23 19.56 -2.59
CA SER A 190 -6.22 18.14 -2.94
C SER A 190 -5.02 17.44 -2.29
N ASP A 191 -5.22 16.21 -1.82
CA ASP A 191 -4.14 15.30 -1.42
C ASP A 191 -3.63 14.42 -2.57
N VAL A 192 -4.32 14.47 -3.72
CA VAL A 192 -3.88 13.86 -4.98
C VAL A 192 -3.33 14.95 -5.89
N ALA A 193 -2.23 14.63 -6.61
CA ALA A 193 -1.69 15.51 -7.63
C ALA A 193 -2.78 15.85 -8.66
N PRO A 194 -3.17 17.12 -8.78
CA PRO A 194 -4.22 17.49 -9.71
C PRO A 194 -3.72 17.35 -11.15
N ASN A 195 -4.55 16.72 -12.00
CA ASN A 195 -4.29 16.65 -13.43
C ASN A 195 -4.80 17.94 -14.09
N PHE A 196 -3.89 18.88 -14.32
CA PHE A 196 -4.19 20.15 -14.96
C PHE A 196 -3.69 20.17 -16.40
N ALA A 197 -4.61 20.27 -17.35
CA ALA A 197 -4.28 20.61 -18.72
C ALA A 197 -4.19 22.14 -18.82
N TYR A 198 -3.00 22.72 -18.68
CA TYR A 198 -2.78 24.16 -18.86
C TYR A 198 -2.92 24.63 -20.32
N GLY A 199 -3.51 23.83 -21.23
CA GLY A 199 -3.58 24.13 -22.67
C GLY A 199 -2.22 24.14 -23.40
N ILE A 200 -1.14 24.17 -22.63
CA ILE A 200 0.25 23.96 -23.00
C ILE A 200 0.69 22.71 -22.24
N GLN A 201 1.09 21.66 -22.96
CA GLN A 201 1.94 20.64 -22.34
C GLN A 201 3.14 21.41 -21.78
N ALA A 202 3.42 21.24 -20.48
CA ALA A 202 4.71 21.66 -19.92
C ALA A 202 5.78 20.82 -20.63
N GLY A 203 6.13 21.23 -21.84
CA GLY A 203 7.09 20.58 -22.70
C GLY A 203 8.39 20.57 -21.94
N SER A 204 8.78 19.38 -21.48
CA SER A 204 10.16 19.03 -21.15
C SER A 204 10.94 20.16 -20.49
N TRP A 205 10.59 20.51 -19.25
CA TRP A 205 11.62 21.10 -18.38
C TRP A 205 12.63 19.99 -18.14
N PRO A 206 13.90 20.12 -18.56
CA PRO A 206 14.90 19.14 -18.18
C PRO A 206 14.95 19.16 -16.65
N SER A 207 14.57 18.05 -16.03
CA SER A 207 14.95 17.87 -14.63
C SER A 207 16.47 17.96 -14.61
N SER A 208 17.03 18.59 -13.58
CA SER A 208 18.48 18.75 -13.38
C SER A 208 19.26 17.41 -13.27
N GLY A 209 18.65 16.28 -13.62
CA GLY A 209 19.29 14.96 -13.78
C GLY A 209 19.91 14.69 -15.16
N ASP A 210 19.69 15.55 -16.17
CA ASP A 210 20.35 15.43 -17.49
C ASP A 210 21.66 16.25 -17.61
N LEU A 211 22.31 16.55 -16.48
CA LEU A 211 23.74 16.77 -16.53
C LEU A 211 24.40 15.43 -16.76
N VAL A 212 24.88 15.23 -17.99
CA VAL A 212 25.81 14.15 -18.38
C VAL A 212 26.84 13.99 -17.26
N THR A 213 26.69 12.96 -16.43
CA THR A 213 27.74 12.57 -15.49
C THR A 213 28.94 12.17 -16.34
N PRO A 214 30.09 12.85 -16.25
CA PRO A 214 31.29 12.34 -16.88
C PRO A 214 31.55 10.92 -16.33
N PRO A 215 32.00 9.96 -17.17
CA PRO A 215 32.26 8.61 -16.70
C PRO A 215 33.26 8.65 -15.53
N SER A 216 32.95 7.90 -14.47
CA SER A 216 33.85 7.78 -13.32
C SER A 216 35.23 7.30 -13.77
N PRO A 217 36.34 7.86 -13.26
CA PRO A 217 37.67 7.30 -13.49
C PRO A 217 37.72 5.82 -13.09
N PRO A 218 38.46 4.97 -13.81
CA PRO A 218 38.61 3.57 -13.43
C PRO A 218 39.19 3.46 -12.01
N ALA A 219 38.59 2.58 -11.20
CA ALA A 219 39.02 2.33 -9.84
C ALA A 219 40.46 1.77 -9.83
N PRO A 220 41.33 2.18 -8.87
CA PRO A 220 42.63 1.55 -8.70
C PRO A 220 42.46 0.05 -8.40
N GLU A 221 43.24 -0.78 -9.08
CA GLU A 221 43.27 -2.22 -8.86
C GLU A 221 43.68 -2.52 -7.41
N ALA A 222 42.76 -3.08 -6.61
CA ALA A 222 43.07 -3.55 -5.27
C ALA A 222 43.91 -4.83 -5.35
N PRO A 223 44.99 -4.97 -4.55
CA PRO A 223 45.78 -6.19 -4.55
C PRO A 223 44.95 -7.36 -4.02
N MET A 224 44.84 -8.41 -4.82
CA MET A 224 44.34 -9.71 -4.40
C MET A 224 45.22 -10.24 -3.27
N ASN A 225 44.71 -10.28 -2.04
CA ASN A 225 45.15 -11.25 -1.05
C ASN A 225 44.11 -11.44 0.05
N SER A 226 43.95 -12.72 0.43
CA SER A 226 43.07 -13.29 1.46
C SER A 226 41.58 -13.42 1.10
N ILE A 227 41.24 -14.58 0.53
CA ILE A 227 39.92 -15.18 0.75
C ILE A 227 39.95 -15.71 2.19
N GLU A 228 39.53 -14.89 3.15
CA GLU A 228 39.07 -15.41 4.43
C GLU A 228 37.65 -15.93 4.24
N THR A 229 37.54 -17.26 4.13
CA THR A 229 36.27 -17.97 4.26
C THR A 229 35.83 -17.90 5.73
N THR A 230 35.33 -16.75 6.16
CA THR A 230 34.59 -16.66 7.41
C THR A 230 33.17 -17.10 7.10
N GLY A 231 32.94 -18.40 7.31
CA GLY A 231 31.63 -19.03 7.32
C GLY A 231 30.70 -18.33 8.30
N SER A 232 30.06 -17.27 7.83
CA SER A 232 29.02 -16.58 8.56
C SER A 232 27.72 -17.28 8.24
N ARG A 233 27.31 -18.22 9.10
CA ARG A 233 25.87 -18.34 9.37
C ARG A 233 25.47 -16.99 9.95
N LEU A 234 25.11 -16.05 9.08
CA LEU A 234 24.40 -14.87 9.51
C LEU A 234 23.17 -15.42 10.25
N PRO A 235 22.98 -15.16 11.54
CA PRO A 235 21.64 -15.28 12.09
C PRO A 235 20.76 -14.46 11.16
N GLU A 236 19.63 -15.01 10.76
CA GLU A 236 18.63 -14.31 9.96
C GLU A 236 18.19 -13.07 10.75
N SER A 237 18.94 -11.98 10.61
CA SER A 237 18.75 -10.76 11.35
C SER A 237 17.65 -10.03 10.64
N VAL A 238 16.42 -10.32 11.06
CA VAL A 238 15.23 -9.58 10.66
C VAL A 238 15.29 -8.21 11.36
N GLU A 239 16.30 -7.40 11.06
CA GLU A 239 16.31 -5.99 11.43
C GLU A 239 15.45 -5.25 10.41
N ALA A 240 14.27 -4.84 10.85
CA ALA A 240 13.42 -4.03 10.01
C ALA A 240 14.06 -2.65 9.82
N GLY A 241 14.30 -2.29 8.56
CA GLY A 241 14.75 -0.95 8.20
C GLY A 241 13.72 0.13 8.55
N PRO A 242 14.15 1.40 8.56
CA PRO A 242 13.26 2.52 8.84
C PRO A 242 12.18 2.67 7.75
N ILE A 243 11.01 3.17 8.15
CA ILE A 243 9.88 3.47 7.26
C ILE A 243 9.80 4.98 7.06
N THR A 244 9.71 5.42 5.81
CA THR A 244 9.51 6.83 5.46
C THR A 244 8.07 7.07 5.06
N TYR A 245 7.40 7.97 5.80
CA TYR A 245 6.08 8.48 5.48
C TYR A 245 6.22 9.83 4.78
N THR A 246 5.53 9.97 3.64
CA THR A 246 5.47 11.22 2.88
C THR A 246 4.01 11.54 2.57
N GLU A 247 3.60 12.76 2.91
CA GLU A 247 2.27 13.30 2.62
C GLU A 247 2.44 14.54 1.75
N ASN A 248 1.61 14.67 0.71
CA ASN A 248 1.61 15.81 -0.19
C ASN A 248 0.26 16.52 -0.11
N VAL A 249 0.30 17.86 -0.19
CA VAL A 249 -0.90 18.68 -0.29
C VAL A 249 -0.70 19.66 -1.43
N TYR A 250 -1.71 19.73 -2.30
CA TYR A 250 -1.78 20.68 -3.40
C TYR A 250 -2.85 21.70 -3.07
N ALA A 251 -2.55 22.98 -3.28
CA ALA A 251 -3.49 24.05 -3.04
C ALA A 251 -3.49 25.05 -4.19
N ILE A 252 -4.68 25.51 -4.55
CA ILE A 252 -4.87 26.63 -5.46
C ILE A 252 -5.30 27.85 -4.64
N PHE A 253 -4.55 28.94 -4.74
CA PHE A 253 -4.91 30.22 -4.14
C PHE A 253 -5.30 31.21 -5.24
N LEU A 254 -6.39 31.95 -5.04
CA LEU A 254 -6.73 33.06 -5.92
C LEU A 254 -5.82 34.25 -5.63
N ILE A 255 -5.40 34.96 -6.67
CA ILE A 255 -4.59 36.17 -6.56
C ILE A 255 -5.24 37.36 -7.27
N SER A 256 -4.76 38.55 -6.95
CA SER A 256 -5.04 39.79 -7.67
C SER A 256 -3.80 40.67 -7.74
N ASP A 257 -3.80 41.63 -8.66
CA ASP A 257 -2.74 42.61 -8.79
C ASP A 257 -2.45 43.32 -7.46
N GLY A 258 -1.18 43.58 -7.18
CA GLY A 258 -0.77 44.42 -6.07
C GLY A 258 -1.04 45.88 -6.41
N THR A 259 -1.68 46.59 -5.48
CA THR A 259 -1.71 48.06 -5.45
C THR A 259 -0.51 48.58 -4.67
#